data_AF-A0A673M2A8-F1
#
_entry.id   AF-A0A673M2A8-F1
#
_cell.length_a   1.000
_cell.length_b   1.000
_cell.length_c   1.000
_cell.angle_alpha   90.00
_cell.angle_beta   90.00
_cell.angle_gamma   90.00
#
_symmetry.space_group_name_H-M   'P 1'
#
loop_
_entity.id
_entity.type
_entity.pdbx_description
1 polymer ?
#
loop_
_entity_poly.entity_id
_entity_poly.type
_entity_poly.pdbx_seq_one_letter_code
_entity_poly.pdbx_strand_id
1 'polypeptide(L)' 'MEVLGRKLEKELPDEARVIACRFPFPDWTPTATEGEGLDQTWAYDMNEKKPLLTMIVK' A
#
# COMPACT_ATOMS: atom_id res chain seq x y z
N MET A 1 -4.64 5.58 -19.26
CA MET A 1 -4.78 5.90 -17.82
C MET A 1 -4.07 4.80 -17.05
N GLU A 2 -3.09 5.12 -16.22
CA GLU A 2 -2.44 4.13 -15.33
C GLU A 2 -3.30 3.94 -14.07
N VAL A 3 -3.36 2.71 -13.54
CA VAL A 3 -4.06 2.41 -12.29
C VAL A 3 -3.32 3.06 -11.11
N LEU A 4 -4.03 3.78 -10.23
CA LEU A 4 -3.42 4.56 -9.14
C LEU A 4 -2.43 3.75 -8.30
N GLY A 5 -2.73 2.49 -7.98
CA GLY A 5 -1.82 1.61 -7.24
C GLY A 5 -0.44 1.50 -7.89
N ARG A 6 -0.38 1.29 -9.21
CA ARG A 6 0.89 1.18 -9.94
C ARG A 6 1.69 2.48 -9.94
N LYS A 7 1.01 3.63 -9.94
CA LYS A 7 1.69 4.92 -9.84
C LYS A 7 2.31 5.09 -8.45
N LEU A 8 1.55 4.78 -7.40
CA LEU A 8 2.03 4.88 -6.02
C LEU A 8 3.23 3.94 -5.77
N GLU A 9 3.22 2.73 -6.31
CA GLU A 9 4.36 1.78 -6.23
C GLU A 9 5.65 2.31 -6.86
N LYS A 10 5.54 3.10 -7.93
CA LYS A 10 6.71 3.66 -8.64
C LYS A 10 7.28 4.91 -7.97
N GLU A 11 6.43 5.70 -7.32
CA GLU A 11 6.76 7.07 -6.90
C GLU A 11 6.98 7.18 -5.39
N LEU A 12 6.35 6.32 -4.58
CA LEU A 12 6.48 6.39 -3.13
C LEU A 12 7.76 5.73 -2.62
N PRO A 13 8.39 6.30 -1.57
CA PRO A 13 9.51 5.67 -0.90
C PRO A 13 9.06 4.43 -0.11
N ASP A 14 10.02 3.58 0.25
CA ASP A 14 9.79 2.36 1.02
C ASP A 14 9.13 2.60 2.37
N GLU A 15 9.49 3.69 3.05
CA GLU A 15 8.94 4.05 4.35
C GLU A 15 7.57 4.73 4.27
N ALA A 16 6.99 4.90 3.07
CA ALA A 16 5.69 5.52 2.92
C ALA A 16 4.56 4.60 3.42
N ARG A 17 3.52 5.24 3.95
CA ARG A 17 2.25 4.59 4.26
C ARG A 17 1.12 5.24 3.50
N VAL A 18 0.31 4.42 2.83
CA VAL A 18 -0.89 4.86 2.11
C VAL A 18 -2.12 4.49 2.92
N ILE A 19 -3.02 5.46 3.12
CA ILE A 19 -4.32 5.24 3.75
C ILE A 19 -5.42 5.44 2.71
N ALA A 20 -6.30 4.45 2.55
CA ALA A 20 -7.45 4.53 1.66
C ALA A 20 -8.73 4.32 2.47
N CYS A 21 -9.75 5.16 2.25
CA CYS A 21 -11.10 4.96 2.76
C CYS A 21 -12.03 4.56 1.60
N ARG A 22 -13.05 3.74 1.88
CA ARG A 22 -14.05 3.21 0.93
C ARG A 22 -13.56 2.30 -0.19
N PHE A 23 -12.40 2.58 -0.78
CA PHE A 23 -11.89 1.90 -1.96
C PHE A 23 -10.51 1.29 -1.66
N PRO A 24 -10.45 0.00 -1.29
CA PRO A 24 -9.18 -0.67 -1.08
C PRO A 24 -8.45 -0.87 -2.41
N PHE A 25 -7.12 -0.98 -2.34
CA PHE A 25 -6.31 -1.41 -3.47
C PHE A 25 -6.35 -2.96 -3.57
N PRO A 26 -6.88 -3.53 -4.66
CA PRO A 26 -7.11 -4.98 -4.75
C PRO A 26 -5.82 -5.81 -4.80
N ASP A 27 -4.74 -5.25 -5.37
CA ASP A 27 -3.44 -5.91 -5.48
C ASP A 27 -2.56 -5.71 -4.23
N TRP A 28 -3.08 -5.03 -3.20
CA TRP A 28 -2.31 -4.67 -2.02
C TRP A 28 -2.87 -5.32 -0.75
N THR A 29 -1.98 -5.95 0.01
CA THR A 29 -2.30 -6.46 1.34
C THR A 29 -2.27 -5.31 2.36
N PRO A 30 -3.39 -5.01 3.04
CA PRO A 30 -3.42 -4.00 4.09
C PRO A 30 -2.67 -4.49 5.32
N THR A 31 -1.96 -3.58 5.97
CA THR A 31 -1.20 -3.82 7.20
C THR A 31 -2.04 -3.51 8.43
N ALA A 32 -3.06 -2.67 8.28
CA ALA A 32 -4.12 -2.46 9.27
C ALA A 32 -5.44 -2.09 8.57
N THR A 33 -6.55 -2.40 9.23
CA THR A 33 -7.90 -2.02 8.78
C THR A 33 -8.72 -1.53 9.95
N GLU A 34 -9.38 -0.38 9.80
CA GLU A 34 -10.18 0.26 10.86
C GLU A 34 -11.53 0.72 10.30
N GLY A 35 -12.59 0.63 11.12
CA GLY A 35 -13.95 0.96 10.73
C GLY A 35 -14.72 -0.21 10.10
N GLU A 36 -15.99 0.03 9.77
CA GLU A 36 -16.90 -0.99 9.22
C GLU A 36 -17.72 -0.44 8.04
N GLY A 37 -18.05 -1.30 7.09
CA GLY A 37 -18.90 -0.95 5.95
C GLY A 37 -18.30 0.17 5.09
N LEU A 38 -19.04 1.28 4.93
CA LEU A 38 -18.63 2.41 4.10
C LEU A 38 -17.55 3.29 4.75
N ASP A 39 -17.35 3.16 6.06
CA ASP A 39 -16.34 3.90 6.81
C ASP A 39 -15.08 3.06 7.02
N GLN A 40 -15.03 1.87 6.42
CA GLN A 40 -13.84 1.02 6.46
C GLN A 40 -12.68 1.70 5.74
N THR A 41 -11.53 1.65 6.41
CA THR A 41 -10.27 2.28 6.03
C THR A 41 -9.16 1.23 6.07
N TRP A 42 -8.25 1.30 5.11
CA TRP A 42 -7.11 0.39 4.97
C TRP A 42 -5.82 1.19 5.00
N ALA A 43 -4.85 0.67 5.74
CA ALA A 43 -3.48 1.18 5.76
C ALA A 43 -2.56 0.20 5.02
N TYR A 44 -1.62 0.72 4.24
CA TYR A 44 -0.67 -0.05 3.47
C TYR A 44 0.74 0.50 3.67
N ASP A 45 1.66 -0.30 4.21
CA ASP A 45 3.08 0.06 4.29
C ASP A 45 3.79 -0.39 3.01
N MET A 46 4.53 0.53 2.37
CA MET A 46 5.24 0.24 1.13
C MET A 46 6.45 -0.68 1.36
N ASN A 47 7.03 -0.68 2.56
CA ASN A 47 8.19 -1.52 2.92
C ASN A 47 7.84 -3.01 2.88
N GLU A 48 6.63 -3.39 3.31
CA GLU A 48 6.18 -4.79 3.29
C GLU A 48 5.91 -5.31 1.86
N LYS A 49 5.89 -4.43 0.85
CA LYS A 49 5.68 -4.80 -0.55
C LYS A 49 6.94 -5.20 -1.29
N LYS A 50 8.12 -4.82 -0.81
CA LYS A 50 9.36 -5.19 -1.49
C LYS A 50 9.87 -6.52 -0.96
N PRO A 51 10.12 -7.52 -1.83
CA PRO A 51 10.75 -8.75 -1.38
C PRO A 51 12.10 -8.41 -0.74
N LEU A 52 12.41 -9.06 0.39
CA LEU A 52 13.66 -8.96 1.17
C LEU A 52 14.95 -9.00 0.33
N LEU A 53 14.87 -9.45 -0.92
CA LEU A 53 15.95 -9.44 -1.92
C LEU A 53 16.54 -8.04 -2.18
N THR A 54 15.78 -6.94 -2.00
CA THR A 54 16.33 -5.59 -2.21
C THR A 54 17.24 -5.09 -1.08
N MET A 55 17.22 -5.73 0.10
CA MET A 55 18.06 -5.34 1.24
C MET A 55 19.46 -5.98 1.21
N ILE A 56 19.67 -6.99 0.37
CA ILE A 56 20.93 -7.76 0.30
C ILE A 56 21.93 -7.18 -0.72
N VAL A 57 21.59 -6.08 -1.40
CA VAL A 57 22.38 -5.50 -2.51
C VAL A 57 22.67 -4.01 -2.37
N LYS A 58 22.48 -3.42 -1.18
CA LYS A 58 22.93 -2.04 -0.89
C LYS A 58 24.25 -2.05 -0.13
#